data_AF-A0A4R7PJ76-F1
#
_entry.id   AF-A0A4R7PJ76-F1
#
_cell.length_a   1.000
_cell.length_b   1.000
_cell.length_c   1.000
_cell.angle_alpha   90.00
_cell.angle_beta   90.00
_cell.angle_gamma   90.00
#
_symmetry.space_group_name_H-M   'P 1'
#
loop_
_entity.id
_entity.type
_entity.pdbx_description
1 polymer ?
#
loop_
_entity_poly.entity_id
_entity_poly.type
_entity_poly.pdbx_seq_one_letter_code
_entity_poly.pdbx_strand_id
1 'polypeptide(L)'
;MKRVIVGLSGGVDSSVAAYLLKEQGYEVIGLFMKNWHDDSVTISDECPWLDDSNDAMLVADKLGIPFQTVDLSEQYKERIVDYMFDEYQKGRTPNPDVLCNREIKFDVFMKIALNLGADYVATGHYCRKGILDKNGAPIYQLLSGVDNNKDQSYFLCQLSQEQLSKALFPIGELTKPEVRKIATDLDLVTAGKKDSQGLCFIGKVRLPEFLQQKLQPKEGVIVEIPSEQELYKQEEPEFASEKDELAYLTRKIDYTVADGKIVGKHQGAHYFTKGQRKGLAIGGTVEPLFVIDTDVEENVIYTGQGKNHPGLLKKALFVSNEEIHWIREDLKLEVDQTMVVNARIRYRQPLQKATLHQLEHGMYVVFKDLQSAITEGQFVAWYLDDELVGSGVIS
;
A
#
# COMPACT_ATOMS: atom_id res chain seq x y z
N MET A 1 -18.59 -2.32 30.38
CA MET A 1 -18.42 -1.49 29.17
C MET A 1 -17.16 -1.97 28.51
N LYS A 2 -17.16 -2.23 27.20
CA LYS A 2 -15.93 -2.67 26.52
C LYS A 2 -15.05 -1.44 26.25
N ARG A 3 -13.73 -1.61 26.38
CA ARG A 3 -12.74 -0.54 26.19
C ARG A 3 -12.17 -0.57 24.78
N VAL A 4 -12.08 0.59 24.15
CA VAL A 4 -11.53 0.76 22.80
C VAL A 4 -10.47 1.84 22.82
N ILE A 5 -9.26 1.49 22.37
CA ILE A 5 -8.21 2.49 22.13
C ILE A 5 -8.23 2.88 20.66
N VAL A 6 -8.41 4.16 20.39
CA VAL A 6 -8.51 4.72 19.05
C VAL A 6 -7.19 5.40 18.69
N GLY A 7 -6.61 5.00 17.56
CA GLY A 7 -5.45 5.69 17.00
C GLY A 7 -5.87 7.07 16.48
N LEU A 8 -5.69 8.11 17.29
CA LEU A 8 -5.98 9.49 16.91
C LEU A 8 -4.75 10.06 16.21
N SER A 9 -4.90 10.38 14.93
CA SER A 9 -3.79 10.86 14.07
C SER A 9 -3.80 12.38 13.87
N GLY A 10 -4.66 13.11 14.58
CA GLY A 10 -4.93 14.52 14.31
C GLY A 10 -5.73 14.76 13.02
N GLY A 11 -6.31 13.72 12.42
CA GLY A 11 -7.12 13.79 11.20
C GLY A 11 -8.62 13.68 11.48
N VAL A 12 -9.43 14.17 10.54
CA VAL A 12 -10.91 14.14 10.66
C VAL A 12 -11.46 12.70 10.80
N ASP A 13 -10.85 11.75 10.11
CA ASP A 13 -11.34 10.37 10.03
C ASP A 13 -11.22 9.64 11.38
N SER A 14 -10.07 9.74 12.04
CA SER A 14 -9.86 9.17 13.38
C SER A 14 -10.66 9.92 14.45
N SER A 15 -10.89 11.22 14.26
CA SER A 15 -11.72 12.04 15.16
C SER A 15 -13.18 11.56 15.17
N VAL A 16 -13.77 11.38 13.99
CA VAL A 16 -15.15 10.90 13.85
C VAL A 16 -15.26 9.44 14.27
N ALA A 17 -14.25 8.61 13.99
CA ALA A 17 -14.22 7.22 14.48
C ALA A 17 -14.31 7.15 16.01
N ALA A 18 -13.56 7.99 16.73
CA ALA A 18 -13.62 8.05 18.19
C ALA A 18 -14.99 8.51 18.70
N TYR A 19 -15.57 9.54 18.06
CA TYR A 19 -16.93 10.01 18.39
C TYR A 19 -17.97 8.90 18.22
N LEU A 20 -17.99 8.21 17.08
CA LEU A 20 -18.96 7.15 16.80
C LEU A 20 -18.88 6.01 17.82
N LEU A 21 -17.67 5.62 18.23
CA LEU A 21 -17.49 4.60 19.26
C LEU A 21 -17.98 5.06 20.63
N LYS A 22 -17.79 6.33 20.97
CA LYS A 22 -18.31 6.90 22.21
C LYS A 22 -19.84 6.86 22.21
N GLU A 23 -20.48 7.26 21.11
CA GLU A 23 -21.94 7.21 20.95
C GLU A 23 -22.50 5.78 21.00
N GLN A 24 -21.73 4.80 20.54
CA GLN A 24 -22.07 3.37 20.65
C GLN A 24 -21.91 2.81 22.07
N GLY A 25 -21.46 3.62 23.04
CA GLY A 25 -21.34 3.22 24.44
C GLY A 25 -20.06 2.43 24.76
N TYR A 26 -18.99 2.62 23.99
CA TYR A 26 -17.67 2.11 24.35
C TYR A 26 -16.93 3.06 25.30
N GLU A 27 -16.08 2.49 26.16
CA GLU A 27 -15.10 3.29 26.91
C GLU A 27 -13.95 3.61 25.96
N VAL A 28 -13.95 4.83 25.42
CA VAL A 28 -13.00 5.26 24.39
C VAL A 28 -11.82 5.97 25.02
N ILE A 29 -10.60 5.58 24.63
CA ILE A 29 -9.34 6.26 24.96
C ILE A 29 -8.64 6.60 23.64
N GLY A 30 -8.25 7.86 23.47
CA GLY A 30 -7.46 8.31 22.34
C GLY A 30 -5.97 8.09 22.56
N LEU A 31 -5.28 7.57 21.55
CA LEU A 31 -3.84 7.40 21.59
C LEU A 31 -3.21 7.92 20.29
N PHE A 32 -2.23 8.81 20.41
CA PHE A 32 -1.46 9.36 19.30
C PHE A 32 -0.10 8.67 19.18
N MET A 33 0.23 8.21 17.98
CA MET A 33 1.50 7.54 17.68
C MET A 33 2.50 8.52 17.07
N LYS A 34 3.58 8.81 17.81
CA LYS A 34 4.74 9.54 17.27
C LYS A 34 5.70 8.54 16.62
N ASN A 35 5.59 8.40 15.31
CA ASN A 35 6.31 7.39 14.53
C ASN A 35 7.59 7.92 13.85
N TRP A 36 7.72 9.23 13.67
CA TRP A 36 8.90 9.81 13.03
C TRP A 36 9.12 11.25 13.54
N HIS A 37 10.37 11.63 13.70
CA HIS A 37 10.78 12.94 14.20
C HIS A 37 12.16 13.37 13.69
N ASP A 38 12.62 12.80 12.57
CA ASP A 38 13.84 13.27 11.93
C ASP A 38 13.52 14.51 11.08
N ASP A 39 13.91 15.67 11.61
CA ASP A 39 13.68 16.99 11.02
C ASP A 39 14.65 17.30 9.86
N SER A 40 15.64 16.44 9.58
CA SER A 40 16.67 16.71 8.56
C SER A 40 16.17 16.58 7.11
N VAL A 41 14.99 15.99 6.90
CA VAL A 41 14.44 15.66 5.57
C VAL A 41 13.02 16.15 5.32
N THR A 42 12.43 16.89 6.26
CA THR A 42 11.13 17.53 6.04
C THR A 42 11.31 18.79 5.18
N ILE A 43 10.39 19.03 4.24
CA ILE A 43 10.41 20.23 3.36
C ILE A 43 10.22 21.54 4.18
N SER A 44 9.77 21.42 5.43
CA SER A 44 9.59 22.50 6.40
C SER A 44 10.41 22.24 7.66
N ASP A 45 10.95 23.31 8.25
CA ASP A 45 11.52 23.33 9.62
C ASP A 45 10.46 23.11 10.72
N GLU A 46 9.20 22.88 10.33
CA GLU A 46 8.08 22.58 11.21
C GLU A 46 8.01 21.08 11.49
N CYS A 47 7.94 20.72 12.77
CA CYS A 47 7.85 19.35 13.22
C CYS A 47 6.38 18.85 13.08
N PRO A 48 6.01 18.14 12.01
CA PRO A 48 4.61 18.01 11.60
C PRO A 48 3.75 17.22 12.60
N TRP A 49 4.39 16.34 13.40
CA TRP A 49 3.70 15.54 14.39
C TRP A 49 3.21 16.34 15.59
N LEU A 50 3.81 17.51 15.89
CA LEU A 50 3.37 18.35 17.01
C LEU A 50 1.96 18.92 16.76
N ASP A 51 1.73 19.45 15.56
CA ASP A 51 0.42 19.99 15.17
C ASP A 51 -0.64 18.89 15.10
N ASP A 52 -0.29 17.74 14.52
CA ASP A 52 -1.19 16.58 14.48
C ASP A 52 -1.52 16.05 15.89
N SER A 53 -0.55 16.05 16.81
CA SER A 53 -0.74 15.66 18.20
C SER A 53 -1.61 16.67 18.96
N ASN A 54 -1.42 17.97 18.73
CA ASN A 54 -2.24 19.03 19.31
C ASN A 54 -3.70 18.92 18.85
N ASP A 55 -3.93 18.72 17.54
CA ASP A 55 -5.27 18.50 17.01
C ASP A 55 -5.93 17.25 17.60
N ALA A 56 -5.19 16.16 17.76
CA ALA A 56 -5.68 14.94 18.38
C ALA A 56 -6.08 15.16 19.85
N MET A 57 -5.28 15.93 20.61
CA MET A 57 -5.56 16.30 21.99
C MET A 57 -6.83 17.17 22.10
N LEU A 58 -6.97 18.18 21.24
CA LEU A 58 -8.15 19.05 21.21
C LEU A 58 -9.43 18.29 20.86
N VAL A 59 -9.34 17.33 19.93
CA VAL A 59 -10.45 16.40 19.64
C VAL A 59 -10.78 15.55 20.86
N ALA A 60 -9.79 14.98 21.53
CA ALA A 60 -10.02 14.16 22.71
C ALA A 60 -10.67 14.96 23.85
N ASP A 61 -10.25 16.20 24.08
CA ASP A 61 -10.83 17.12 25.07
C ASP A 61 -12.30 17.46 24.72
N LYS A 62 -12.56 17.85 23.46
CA LYS A 62 -13.92 18.12 22.97
C LYS A 62 -14.84 16.91 23.12
N LEU A 63 -14.32 15.70 22.87
CA LEU A 63 -15.03 14.45 23.04
C LEU A 63 -15.05 13.97 24.50
N GLY A 64 -14.37 14.63 25.44
CA GLY A 64 -14.28 14.21 26.84
C GLY A 64 -13.77 12.78 27.00
N ILE A 65 -12.75 12.39 26.23
CA ILE A 65 -12.09 11.08 26.32
C ILE A 65 -10.64 11.23 26.79
N PRO A 66 -10.07 10.26 27.53
CA PRO A 66 -8.65 10.29 27.88
C PRO A 66 -7.77 10.27 26.64
N PHE A 67 -6.63 10.96 26.71
CA PHE A 67 -5.66 11.07 25.62
C PHE A 67 -4.25 10.75 26.09
N GLN A 68 -3.51 9.98 25.30
CA GLN A 68 -2.10 9.70 25.54
C GLN A 68 -1.30 9.73 24.24
N THR A 69 -0.01 9.98 24.37
CA THR A 69 0.96 9.91 23.27
C THR A 69 1.91 8.75 23.52
N VAL A 70 2.28 8.02 22.47
CA VAL A 70 3.32 7.01 22.55
C VAL A 70 4.35 7.23 21.44
N ASP A 71 5.62 7.10 21.79
CA ASP A 71 6.72 7.15 20.84
C ASP A 71 6.99 5.75 20.29
N LEU A 72 6.79 5.58 18.98
CA LEU A 72 7.08 4.33 18.25
C LEU A 72 8.15 4.55 17.18
N SER A 73 8.96 5.60 17.30
CA SER A 73 9.90 5.98 16.25
C SER A 73 11.01 4.96 16.02
N GLU A 74 11.46 4.28 17.07
CA GLU A 74 12.42 3.18 16.95
C GLU A 74 11.84 2.03 16.14
N GLN A 75 10.64 1.56 16.49
CA GLN A 75 9.98 0.44 15.81
C GLN A 75 9.62 0.81 14.37
N TYR A 76 9.17 2.05 14.14
CA TYR A 76 8.86 2.54 12.80
C TYR A 76 10.11 2.59 11.92
N LYS A 77 11.24 3.08 12.47
CA LYS A 77 12.51 3.11 11.74
C LYS A 77 12.95 1.71 11.34
N GLU A 78 12.99 0.78 12.30
CA GLU A 78 13.45 -0.59 12.09
C GLU A 78 12.54 -1.34 11.09
N ARG A 79 11.22 -1.27 11.27
CA ARG A 79 10.28 -2.12 10.52
C ARG A 79 9.82 -1.54 9.20
N ILE A 80 9.84 -0.21 9.05
CA ILE A 80 9.32 0.46 7.86
C ILE A 80 10.43 1.14 7.08
N VAL A 81 11.23 1.99 7.73
CA VAL A 81 12.23 2.80 7.03
C VAL A 81 13.39 1.96 6.55
N ASP A 82 13.97 1.12 7.42
CA ASP A 82 15.11 0.27 7.06
C ASP A 82 14.72 -0.76 5.99
N TYR A 83 13.52 -1.36 6.10
CA TYR A 83 12.94 -2.19 5.04
C TYR A 83 12.82 -1.42 3.73
N MET A 84 12.28 -0.20 3.77
CA MET A 84 12.11 0.60 2.55
C MET A 84 13.45 0.86 1.85
N PHE A 85 14.51 1.17 2.60
CA PHE A 85 15.85 1.34 2.03
C PHE A 85 16.38 0.05 1.39
N ASP A 86 16.22 -1.10 2.05
CA ASP A 86 16.65 -2.41 1.54
C ASP A 86 15.93 -2.77 0.22
N GLU A 87 14.63 -2.48 0.12
CA GLU A 87 13.85 -2.73 -1.10
C GLU A 87 14.27 -1.84 -2.27
N TYR A 88 14.43 -0.54 -2.03
CA TYR A 88 14.91 0.37 -3.08
C TYR A 88 16.33 0.04 -3.51
N GLN A 89 17.19 -0.41 -2.59
CA GLN A 89 18.55 -0.87 -2.92
C GLN A 89 18.53 -2.06 -3.89
N LYS A 90 17.52 -2.93 -3.79
CA LYS A 90 17.29 -4.06 -4.70
C LYS A 90 16.53 -3.68 -6.00
N GLY A 91 16.21 -2.40 -6.19
CA GLY A 91 15.43 -1.93 -7.34
C GLY A 91 13.94 -2.24 -7.26
N ARG A 92 13.43 -2.65 -6.09
CA ARG A 92 12.01 -2.89 -5.84
C ARG A 92 11.36 -1.63 -5.29
N THR A 93 10.06 -1.45 -5.54
CA THR A 93 9.30 -0.31 -5.02
C THR A 93 8.33 -0.80 -3.93
N PRO A 94 8.68 -0.67 -2.64
CA PRO A 94 7.85 -1.14 -1.54
C PRO A 94 6.58 -0.31 -1.36
N ASN A 95 5.60 -0.85 -0.62
CA ASN A 95 4.45 -0.10 -0.12
C ASN A 95 4.51 0.06 1.41
N PRO A 96 5.13 1.14 1.92
CA PRO A 96 5.34 1.33 3.36
C PRO A 96 4.02 1.54 4.13
N ASP A 97 2.95 1.97 3.48
CA ASP A 97 1.65 2.17 4.14
C ASP A 97 0.99 0.83 4.50
N VAL A 98 1.09 -0.18 3.63
CA VAL A 98 0.64 -1.56 3.91
C VAL A 98 1.40 -2.13 5.12
N LEU A 99 2.73 -1.98 5.11
CA LEU A 99 3.59 -2.44 6.21
C LEU A 99 3.33 -1.68 7.50
N CYS A 100 3.14 -0.36 7.45
CA CYS A 100 2.83 0.43 8.63
C CYS A 100 1.54 -0.05 9.29
N ASN A 101 0.53 -0.42 8.52
CA ASN A 101 -0.67 -1.03 9.10
C ASN A 101 -0.36 -2.38 9.75
N ARG A 102 0.31 -3.29 9.05
CA ARG A 102 0.64 -4.64 9.58
C ARG A 102 1.53 -4.59 10.82
N GLU A 103 2.63 -3.84 10.75
CA GLU A 103 3.75 -3.87 11.70
C GLU A 103 3.64 -2.84 12.82
N ILE A 104 2.95 -1.72 12.59
CA ILE A 104 2.88 -0.62 13.57
C ILE A 104 1.46 -0.51 14.12
N LYS A 105 0.47 -0.23 13.28
CA LYS A 105 -0.90 0.06 13.76
C LYS A 105 -1.62 -1.18 14.30
N PHE A 106 -1.44 -2.34 13.68
CA PHE A 106 -2.13 -3.57 14.09
C PHE A 106 -1.20 -4.59 14.76
N ASP A 107 0.06 -4.25 14.98
CA ASP A 107 0.98 -5.03 15.82
C ASP A 107 1.42 -4.24 17.06
N VAL A 108 2.39 -3.33 16.93
CA VAL A 108 2.97 -2.61 18.09
C VAL A 108 1.92 -1.78 18.84
N PHE A 109 1.14 -0.96 18.14
CA PHE A 109 0.07 -0.16 18.72
C PHE A 109 -1.02 -1.04 19.36
N MET A 110 -1.41 -2.12 18.68
CA MET A 110 -2.40 -3.05 19.21
C MET A 110 -1.93 -3.70 20.51
N LYS A 111 -0.67 -4.16 20.56
CA LYS A 111 -0.07 -4.73 21.78
C LYS A 111 -0.07 -3.73 22.93
N ILE A 112 0.32 -2.48 22.68
CA ILE A 112 0.28 -1.40 23.67
C ILE A 112 -1.15 -1.19 24.17
N ALA A 113 -2.12 -1.11 23.26
CA ALA A 113 -3.51 -0.91 23.61
C ALA A 113 -4.08 -2.05 24.46
N LEU A 114 -3.81 -3.30 24.10
CA LEU A 114 -4.24 -4.48 24.85
C LEU A 114 -3.61 -4.50 26.26
N ASN A 115 -2.33 -4.12 26.38
CA ASN A 115 -1.65 -4.00 27.68
C ASN A 115 -2.24 -2.89 28.57
N LEU A 116 -2.85 -1.86 27.97
CA LEU A 116 -3.62 -0.82 28.67
C LEU A 116 -5.06 -1.27 29.01
N GLY A 117 -5.38 -2.54 28.77
CA GLY A 117 -6.67 -3.16 29.09
C GLY A 117 -7.76 -2.92 28.05
N ALA A 118 -7.42 -2.56 26.82
CA ALA A 118 -8.40 -2.46 25.74
C ALA A 118 -8.94 -3.84 25.32
N ASP A 119 -10.23 -3.91 25.00
CA ASP A 119 -10.83 -5.07 24.34
C ASP A 119 -10.60 -5.04 22.83
N TYR A 120 -10.54 -3.82 22.27
CA TYR A 120 -10.37 -3.55 20.84
C TYR A 120 -9.49 -2.34 20.58
N VAL A 121 -8.94 -2.28 19.37
CA VAL A 121 -8.36 -1.08 18.78
C VAL A 121 -9.20 -0.58 17.63
N ALA A 122 -9.26 0.74 17.44
CA ALA A 122 -9.93 1.33 16.29
C ALA A 122 -9.07 2.34 15.56
N THR A 123 -9.37 2.49 14.28
CA THR A 123 -8.70 3.44 13.39
C THR A 123 -9.72 4.12 12.49
N GLY A 124 -9.36 5.29 11.95
CA GLY A 124 -10.17 5.99 10.94
C GLY A 124 -9.97 5.44 9.52
N HIS A 125 -9.86 4.12 9.33
CA HIS A 125 -9.78 3.54 8.00
C HIS A 125 -11.16 3.36 7.37
N TYR A 126 -11.28 3.66 6.08
CA TYR A 126 -12.47 3.43 5.25
C TYR A 126 -12.54 1.97 4.78
N CYS A 127 -12.84 1.06 5.70
CA CYS A 127 -13.09 -0.34 5.43
C CYS A 127 -14.09 -0.88 6.44
N ARG A 128 -14.72 -2.01 6.14
CA ARG A 128 -15.71 -2.64 7.00
C ARG A 128 -15.19 -3.98 7.52
N LYS A 129 -15.75 -4.44 8.63
CA LYS A 129 -15.46 -5.76 9.19
C LYS A 129 -16.73 -6.60 9.25
N GLY A 130 -16.71 -7.74 8.58
CA GLY A 130 -17.76 -8.76 8.67
C GLY A 130 -17.39 -9.87 9.66
N ILE A 131 -18.37 -10.68 10.05
CA ILE A 131 -18.15 -11.91 10.81
C ILE A 131 -19.00 -13.00 10.17
N LEU A 132 -18.36 -14.09 9.77
CA LEU A 132 -19.03 -15.33 9.39
C LEU A 132 -18.90 -16.33 10.53
N ASP A 133 -19.91 -17.17 10.71
CA ASP A 133 -19.80 -18.37 11.55
C ASP A 133 -19.45 -19.56 10.65
N LYS A 134 -18.31 -20.19 10.91
CA LYS A 134 -17.93 -21.46 10.28
C LYS A 134 -17.72 -22.50 11.37
N ASN A 135 -18.64 -23.46 11.46
CA ASN A 135 -18.60 -24.54 12.44
C ASN A 135 -18.49 -24.08 13.92
N GLY A 136 -19.14 -22.97 14.26
CA GLY A 136 -19.13 -22.40 15.61
C GLY A 136 -17.88 -21.57 15.95
N ALA A 137 -17.01 -21.32 14.97
CA ALA A 137 -15.87 -20.42 15.09
C ALA A 137 -16.09 -19.16 14.22
N PRO A 138 -15.85 -17.95 14.76
CA PRO A 138 -15.99 -16.72 13.99
C PRO A 138 -14.82 -16.58 13.01
N ILE A 139 -15.13 -16.26 11.76
CA ILE A 139 -14.18 -15.81 10.74
C ILE A 139 -14.42 -14.32 10.50
N TYR A 140 -13.40 -13.51 10.68
CA TYR A 140 -13.47 -12.07 10.49
C TYR A 140 -13.17 -11.71 9.04
N GLN A 141 -14.10 -11.02 8.39
CA GLN A 141 -13.96 -10.58 7.00
C GLN A 141 -13.43 -9.15 6.96
N LEU A 142 -12.52 -8.86 6.02
CA LEU A 142 -12.14 -7.48 5.68
C LEU A 142 -12.91 -7.06 4.43
N LEU A 143 -13.86 -6.16 4.59
CA LEU A 143 -14.74 -5.69 3.52
C LEU A 143 -14.30 -4.29 3.05
N SER A 144 -14.46 -4.00 1.77
CA SER A 144 -14.25 -2.66 1.23
C SER A 144 -15.20 -1.64 1.86
N GLY A 145 -14.73 -0.41 2.06
CA GLY A 145 -15.57 0.68 2.55
C GLY A 145 -16.69 1.03 1.57
N VAL A 146 -17.82 1.57 2.06
CA VAL A 146 -18.96 1.94 1.19
C VAL A 146 -18.61 3.06 0.21
N ASP A 147 -17.64 3.92 0.58
CA ASP A 147 -17.08 4.94 -0.30
C ASP A 147 -15.95 4.35 -1.14
N ASN A 148 -16.29 3.88 -2.34
CA ASN A 148 -15.33 3.29 -3.29
C ASN A 148 -14.15 4.20 -3.63
N ASN A 149 -14.28 5.53 -3.53
CA ASN A 149 -13.18 6.46 -3.79
C ASN A 149 -12.19 6.57 -2.62
N LYS A 150 -12.62 6.13 -1.44
CA LYS A 150 -11.87 6.22 -0.19
C LYS A 150 -11.57 4.87 0.42
N ASP A 151 -12.14 3.77 -0.09
CA ASP A 151 -11.87 2.39 0.32
C ASP A 151 -10.39 2.15 0.60
N GLN A 152 -10.08 1.81 1.84
CA GLN A 152 -8.73 1.59 2.33
C GLN A 152 -8.43 0.11 2.63
N SER A 153 -9.31 -0.82 2.26
CA SER A 153 -9.08 -2.26 2.46
C SER A 153 -7.75 -2.72 1.84
N TYR A 154 -7.36 -2.15 0.70
CA TYR A 154 -6.05 -2.39 0.05
C TYR A 154 -4.85 -2.19 0.99
N PHE A 155 -4.87 -1.17 1.85
CA PHE A 155 -3.76 -0.93 2.78
C PHE A 155 -3.77 -1.83 4.01
N LEU A 156 -4.85 -2.59 4.21
CA LEU A 156 -5.05 -3.53 5.31
C LEU A 156 -5.03 -4.98 4.80
N CYS A 157 -4.59 -5.19 3.56
CA CYS A 157 -4.62 -6.48 2.88
C CYS A 157 -3.74 -7.56 3.52
N GLN A 158 -2.89 -7.17 4.46
CA GLN A 158 -1.95 -8.00 5.20
C GLN A 158 -2.33 -8.19 6.68
N LEU A 159 -3.57 -7.88 7.07
CA LEU A 159 -4.04 -8.15 8.44
C LEU A 159 -4.36 -9.63 8.64
N SER A 160 -4.01 -10.17 9.81
CA SER A 160 -4.38 -11.54 10.21
C SER A 160 -5.80 -11.61 10.80
N GLN A 161 -6.33 -12.83 10.93
CA GLN A 161 -7.59 -13.09 11.65
C GLN A 161 -7.54 -12.60 13.10
N GLU A 162 -6.40 -12.79 13.78
CA GLU A 162 -6.19 -12.32 15.14
C GLU A 162 -6.28 -10.79 15.21
N GLN A 163 -5.57 -10.08 14.32
CA GLN A 163 -5.59 -8.63 14.26
C GLN A 163 -7.00 -8.09 13.95
N LEU A 164 -7.69 -8.69 12.98
CA LEU A 164 -9.07 -8.32 12.63
C LEU A 164 -10.06 -8.58 13.77
N SER A 165 -9.85 -9.64 14.56
CA SER A 165 -10.70 -9.94 15.72
C SER A 165 -10.72 -8.79 16.73
N LYS A 166 -9.60 -8.05 16.85
CA LYS A 166 -9.40 -6.92 17.77
C LYS A 166 -9.59 -5.55 17.12
N ALA A 167 -9.71 -5.46 15.80
CA ALA A 167 -9.84 -4.20 15.08
C ALA A 167 -11.30 -3.72 14.94
N LEU A 168 -11.52 -2.40 14.99
CA LEU A 168 -12.78 -1.74 14.68
C LEU A 168 -12.56 -0.63 13.64
N PHE A 169 -13.51 -0.48 12.72
CA PHE A 169 -13.47 0.49 11.63
C PHE A 169 -14.78 1.29 11.57
N PRO A 170 -14.99 2.25 12.48
CA PRO A 170 -16.31 2.84 12.71
C PRO A 170 -16.86 3.67 11.54
N ILE A 171 -15.98 4.13 10.65
CA ILE A 171 -16.33 4.98 9.51
C ILE A 171 -16.46 4.21 8.19
N GLY A 172 -16.29 2.88 8.19
CA GLY A 172 -16.37 2.05 6.99
C GLY A 172 -17.73 2.09 6.27
N GLU A 173 -18.78 2.40 7.03
CA GLU A 173 -20.17 2.55 6.56
C GLU A 173 -20.52 3.99 6.15
N LEU A 174 -19.55 4.92 6.19
CA LEU A 174 -19.76 6.32 5.87
C LEU A 174 -18.96 6.74 4.65
N THR A 175 -19.53 7.67 3.89
CA THR A 175 -18.81 8.41 2.86
C THR A 175 -17.98 9.54 3.46
N LYS A 176 -16.89 9.93 2.78
CA LYS A 176 -16.06 11.04 3.25
C LYS A 176 -16.85 12.35 3.48
N PRO A 177 -17.83 12.73 2.63
CA PRO A 177 -18.70 13.86 2.91
C PRO A 177 -19.50 13.73 4.21
N GLU A 178 -20.03 12.54 4.53
CA GLU A 178 -20.75 12.30 5.78
C GLU A 178 -19.82 12.41 7.00
N VAL A 179 -18.62 11.84 6.92
CA VAL A 179 -17.58 11.99 7.96
C VAL A 179 -17.27 13.48 8.20
N ARG A 180 -17.06 14.25 7.13
CA ARG A 180 -16.80 15.70 7.26
C ARG A 180 -18.00 16.44 7.84
N LYS A 181 -19.22 16.09 7.44
CA LYS A 181 -20.45 16.67 7.98
C LYS A 181 -20.54 16.44 9.49
N ILE A 182 -20.34 15.21 9.96
CA ILE A 182 -20.33 14.88 11.39
C ILE A 182 -19.29 15.73 12.13
N ALA A 183 -18.07 15.83 11.59
CA ALA A 183 -17.02 16.63 12.21
C ALA A 183 -17.37 18.13 12.29
N THR A 184 -18.03 18.67 11.26
CA THR A 184 -18.52 20.06 11.24
C THR A 184 -19.67 20.27 12.23
N ASP A 185 -20.64 19.36 12.28
CA ASP A 185 -21.79 19.44 13.19
C ASP A 185 -21.35 19.38 14.66
N LEU A 186 -20.25 18.68 14.95
CA LEU A 186 -19.62 18.61 16.27
C LEU A 186 -18.64 19.75 16.56
N ASP A 187 -18.38 20.63 15.59
CA ASP A 187 -17.39 21.71 15.72
C ASP A 187 -16.01 21.18 16.17
N LEU A 188 -15.54 20.12 15.48
CA LEU A 188 -14.20 19.57 15.70
C LEU A 188 -13.15 20.41 14.98
N VAL A 189 -12.01 20.65 15.63
CA VAL A 189 -10.86 21.38 15.03
C VAL A 189 -10.39 20.74 13.72
N THR A 190 -10.55 19.43 13.58
CA THR A 190 -10.14 18.66 12.41
C THR A 190 -11.13 18.72 11.24
N ALA A 191 -12.31 19.30 11.39
CA ALA A 191 -13.37 19.29 10.36
C ALA A 191 -12.93 19.88 9.02
N GLY A 192 -12.18 21.00 9.07
CA GLY A 192 -11.62 21.68 7.90
C GLY A 192 -10.29 21.11 7.41
N LYS A 193 -9.68 20.16 8.14
CA LYS A 193 -8.33 19.67 7.84
C LYS A 193 -8.32 18.87 6.54
N LYS A 194 -7.30 19.10 5.72
CA LYS A 194 -7.08 18.33 4.49
C LYS A 194 -6.61 16.92 4.84
N ASP A 195 -6.92 15.96 3.96
CA ASP A 195 -6.44 14.60 4.12
C ASP A 195 -4.90 14.59 4.06
N SER A 196 -4.26 13.77 4.91
CA SER A 196 -2.82 13.59 4.90
C SER A 196 -2.37 13.08 3.51
N GLN A 197 -1.33 13.70 2.97
CA GLN A 197 -0.71 13.32 1.70
C GLN A 197 0.77 13.03 1.94
N GLY A 198 1.29 11.97 1.32
CA GLY A 198 2.69 11.54 1.47
C GLY A 198 2.79 10.15 2.08
N LEU A 199 4.03 9.74 2.39
CA LEU A 199 4.30 8.50 3.12
C LEU A 199 3.75 8.63 4.54
N CYS A 200 3.07 7.60 5.06
CA CYS A 200 2.51 7.64 6.41
C CYS A 200 3.57 8.09 7.43
N PHE A 201 3.23 9.03 8.30
CA PHE A 201 4.06 9.53 9.41
C PHE A 201 5.40 10.23 9.08
N ILE A 202 5.99 10.02 7.90
CA ILE A 202 7.20 10.74 7.45
C ILE A 202 6.84 12.15 6.94
N GLY A 203 5.58 12.36 6.55
CA GLY A 203 5.05 13.66 6.13
C GLY A 203 5.25 13.92 4.64
N LYS A 204 5.25 15.21 4.27
CA LYS A 204 5.46 15.65 2.88
C LYS A 204 6.96 15.70 2.60
N VAL A 205 7.55 14.54 2.32
CA VAL A 205 8.95 14.44 1.89
C VAL A 205 9.00 14.02 0.43
N ARG A 206 9.96 14.56 -0.32
CA ARG A 206 10.27 14.04 -1.66
C ARG A 206 11.04 12.74 -1.50
N LEU A 207 10.46 11.64 -1.96
CA LEU A 207 11.06 10.31 -1.85
C LEU A 207 12.53 10.24 -2.31
N PRO A 208 12.95 10.86 -3.45
CA PRO A 208 14.37 10.84 -3.83
C PRO A 208 15.29 11.51 -2.80
N GLU A 209 14.86 12.63 -2.21
CA GLU A 209 15.62 13.33 -1.16
C GLU A 209 15.68 12.49 0.12
N PHE A 210 14.57 11.82 0.49
CA PHE A 210 14.55 10.89 1.61
C PHE A 210 15.53 9.71 1.41
N LEU A 211 15.52 9.09 0.23
CA LEU A 211 16.35 7.93 -0.07
C LEU A 211 17.85 8.27 -0.14
N GLN A 212 18.21 9.52 -0.45
CA GLN A 212 19.61 9.98 -0.50
C GLN A 212 20.34 9.95 0.85
N GLN A 213 19.60 9.86 1.97
CA GLN A 213 20.20 9.72 3.30
C GLN A 213 21.06 8.46 3.46
N LYS A 214 20.71 7.37 2.75
CA LYS A 214 21.46 6.10 2.77
C LYS A 214 21.89 5.60 1.40
N LEU A 215 21.10 5.87 0.36
CA LEU A 215 21.41 5.45 -1.01
C LEU A 215 22.09 6.60 -1.74
N GLN A 216 23.41 6.53 -1.90
CA GLN A 216 24.19 7.58 -2.55
C GLN A 216 23.78 7.73 -4.03
N PRO A 217 23.63 8.98 -4.53
CA PRO A 217 23.43 9.22 -5.95
C PRO A 217 24.56 8.62 -6.80
N LYS A 218 24.19 7.91 -7.86
CA LYS A 218 25.12 7.38 -8.86
C LYS A 218 24.60 7.75 -10.24
N GLU A 219 25.42 8.46 -11.01
CA GLU A 219 25.03 8.84 -12.37
C GLU A 219 24.87 7.59 -13.25
N GLY A 220 23.75 7.52 -13.96
CA GLY A 220 23.42 6.45 -14.89
C GLY A 220 22.77 7.00 -16.16
N VAL A 221 22.45 6.11 -17.11
CA VAL A 221 21.88 6.48 -18.41
C VAL A 221 20.40 6.16 -18.50
N ILE A 222 19.65 7.03 -19.20
CA ILE A 222 18.26 6.78 -19.56
C ILE A 222 18.22 6.34 -21.01
N VAL A 223 17.67 5.16 -21.26
CA VAL A 223 17.55 4.55 -22.58
C VAL A 223 16.08 4.56 -23.00
N GLU A 224 15.78 5.08 -24.17
CA GLU A 224 14.47 5.00 -24.80
C GLU A 224 14.40 3.75 -25.67
N ILE A 225 13.46 2.85 -25.33
CA ILE A 225 13.14 1.64 -26.06
C ILE A 225 11.96 1.92 -27.01
N PRO A 226 12.11 1.70 -28.33
CA PRO A 226 11.00 1.81 -29.28
C PRO A 226 9.92 0.74 -29.04
N SER A 227 8.64 1.10 -29.27
CA SER A 227 7.53 0.14 -29.19
C SER A 227 7.58 -0.95 -30.27
N GLU A 228 8.31 -0.70 -31.36
CA GLU A 228 8.46 -1.59 -32.51
C GLU A 228 9.63 -2.57 -32.39
N GLN A 229 10.27 -2.65 -31.22
CA GLN A 229 11.36 -3.61 -30.99
C GLN A 229 10.92 -5.05 -31.24
N GLU A 230 11.80 -5.85 -31.83
CA GLU A 230 11.51 -7.24 -32.19
C GLU A 230 11.11 -8.10 -30.97
N LEU A 231 11.63 -7.76 -29.79
CA LEU A 231 11.28 -8.43 -28.53
C LEU A 231 9.78 -8.34 -28.17
N TYR A 232 9.04 -7.34 -28.69
CA TYR A 232 7.59 -7.22 -28.49
C TYR A 232 6.77 -7.90 -29.58
N LYS A 233 7.39 -8.28 -30.70
CA LYS A 233 6.73 -8.89 -31.87
C LYS A 233 6.78 -10.42 -31.87
N GLN A 234 7.43 -11.02 -30.87
CA GLN A 234 7.53 -12.48 -30.76
C GLN A 234 6.13 -13.09 -30.61
N GLU A 235 5.79 -14.03 -31.50
CA GLU A 235 4.59 -14.85 -31.33
C GLU A 235 4.70 -15.65 -30.03
N GLU A 236 3.58 -15.77 -29.30
CA GLU A 236 3.53 -16.61 -28.11
C GLU A 236 3.89 -18.05 -28.52
N PRO A 237 4.93 -18.66 -27.91
CA PRO A 237 5.34 -20.01 -28.26
C PRO A 237 4.28 -21.02 -27.81
N GLU A 238 4.26 -22.20 -28.44
CA GLU A 238 3.49 -23.32 -27.90
C GLU A 238 4.14 -23.81 -26.60
N PHE A 239 3.36 -23.84 -25.52
CA PHE A 239 3.82 -24.27 -24.20
C PHE A 239 3.56 -25.76 -24.00
N ALA A 240 4.54 -26.48 -23.43
CA ALA A 240 4.40 -27.91 -23.12
C ALA A 240 3.48 -28.16 -21.92
N SER A 241 3.29 -27.15 -21.06
CA SER A 241 2.44 -27.22 -19.88
C SER A 241 1.92 -25.82 -19.49
N GLU A 242 0.84 -25.78 -18.70
CA GLU A 242 0.33 -24.54 -18.10
C GLU A 242 1.39 -23.84 -17.24
N LYS A 243 2.26 -24.61 -16.56
CA LYS A 243 3.37 -24.06 -15.77
C LYS A 243 4.35 -23.28 -16.65
N ASP A 244 4.66 -23.78 -17.84
CA ASP A 244 5.57 -23.10 -18.78
C ASP A 244 4.95 -21.82 -19.34
N GLU A 245 3.65 -21.85 -19.63
CA GLU A 245 2.87 -20.67 -20.03
C GLU A 245 2.91 -19.60 -18.92
N LEU A 246 2.58 -19.98 -17.69
CA LEU A 246 2.56 -19.07 -16.55
C LEU A 246 3.94 -18.45 -16.28
N ALA A 247 5.00 -19.25 -16.32
CA ALA A 247 6.37 -18.79 -16.18
C ALA A 247 6.76 -17.80 -17.29
N TYR A 248 6.34 -18.07 -18.54
CA TYR A 248 6.54 -17.15 -19.65
C TYR A 248 5.78 -15.84 -19.43
N LEU A 249 4.51 -15.87 -19.03
CA LEU A 249 3.69 -14.67 -18.86
C LEU A 249 4.18 -13.74 -17.74
N THR A 250 4.88 -14.26 -16.72
CA THR A 250 5.42 -13.45 -15.62
C THR A 250 6.85 -12.99 -15.84
N ARG A 251 7.57 -13.55 -16.81
CA ARG A 251 9.01 -13.28 -17.05
C ARG A 251 9.32 -11.79 -17.12
N LYS A 252 10.51 -11.42 -16.66
CA LYS A 252 11.06 -10.07 -16.89
C LYS A 252 11.55 -9.98 -18.34
N ILE A 253 11.32 -8.83 -18.97
CA ILE A 253 11.96 -8.54 -20.25
C ILE A 253 13.36 -8.03 -19.91
N ASP A 254 14.37 -8.72 -20.40
CA ASP A 254 15.76 -8.35 -20.20
C ASP A 254 16.16 -7.33 -21.27
N TYR A 255 16.23 -6.05 -20.87
CA TYR A 255 16.65 -4.98 -21.75
C TYR A 255 18.15 -4.74 -21.60
N THR A 256 18.77 -4.40 -22.71
CA THR A 256 20.14 -3.91 -22.77
C THR A 256 20.18 -2.49 -23.32
N VAL A 257 21.27 -1.76 -23.07
CA VAL A 257 21.47 -0.42 -23.63
C VAL A 257 21.44 -0.43 -25.17
N ALA A 258 21.78 -1.56 -25.80
CA ALA A 258 21.76 -1.72 -27.25
C ALA A 258 20.35 -1.81 -27.85
N ASP A 259 19.33 -2.12 -27.03
CA ASP A 259 17.93 -2.22 -27.46
C ASP A 259 17.26 -0.84 -27.61
N GLY A 260 17.99 0.25 -27.41
CA GLY A 260 17.40 1.58 -27.50
C GLY A 260 18.40 2.69 -27.74
N LYS A 261 17.91 3.91 -27.57
CA LYS A 261 18.69 5.13 -27.73
C LYS A 261 18.91 5.78 -26.38
N ILE A 262 20.15 6.13 -26.05
CA ILE A 262 20.43 6.97 -24.87
C ILE A 262 19.83 8.37 -25.10
N VAL A 263 18.94 8.77 -24.20
CA VAL A 263 18.18 10.04 -24.29
C VAL A 263 18.46 10.99 -23.13
N GLY A 264 19.13 10.53 -22.08
CA GLY A 264 19.42 11.35 -20.92
C GLY A 264 20.27 10.63 -19.87
N LYS A 265 20.39 11.28 -18.72
CA LYS A 265 21.08 10.78 -17.54
C LYS A 265 20.18 10.91 -16.32
N HIS A 266 20.44 10.10 -15.30
CA HIS A 266 19.76 10.17 -14.00
C HIS A 266 20.78 10.03 -12.86
N GLN A 267 20.31 10.22 -11.62
CA GLN A 267 21.15 10.22 -10.41
C GLN A 267 21.07 8.91 -9.60
N GLY A 268 20.55 7.84 -10.19
CA GLY A 268 20.37 6.54 -9.54
C GLY A 268 19.09 5.85 -10.01
N ALA A 269 19.17 4.58 -10.41
CA ALA A 269 18.01 3.85 -10.94
C ALA A 269 16.99 3.54 -9.83
N HIS A 270 17.45 3.35 -8.59
CA HIS A 270 16.64 3.09 -7.40
C HIS A 270 15.68 4.23 -7.01
N TYR A 271 15.78 5.42 -7.61
CA TYR A 271 14.84 6.53 -7.37
C TYR A 271 13.63 6.52 -8.32
N PHE A 272 13.54 5.54 -9.21
CA PHE A 272 12.51 5.47 -10.24
C PHE A 272 11.71 4.17 -10.13
N THR A 273 10.43 4.27 -10.45
CA THR A 273 9.51 3.14 -10.42
C THR A 273 8.91 2.90 -11.81
N LYS A 274 8.67 1.64 -12.17
CA LYS A 274 7.91 1.28 -13.38
C LYS A 274 6.59 2.06 -13.48
N GLY A 275 6.31 2.60 -14.67
CA GLY A 275 5.17 3.48 -14.94
C GLY A 275 5.36 4.95 -14.54
N GLN A 276 6.51 5.34 -13.97
CA GLN A 276 6.77 6.73 -13.61
C GLN A 276 6.99 7.59 -14.86
N ARG A 277 6.28 8.73 -14.94
CA ARG A 277 6.45 9.76 -16.00
C ARG A 277 7.28 10.96 -15.54
N LYS A 278 7.06 11.41 -14.30
CA LYS A 278 7.66 12.65 -13.78
C LYS A 278 9.08 12.40 -13.27
N GLY A 279 9.92 13.42 -13.27
CA GLY A 279 11.30 13.34 -12.72
C GLY A 279 12.36 12.86 -13.70
N LEU A 280 11.99 12.44 -14.91
CA LEU A 280 12.95 12.04 -15.95
C LEU A 280 13.72 13.22 -16.56
N ALA A 281 13.16 14.44 -16.49
CA ALA A 281 13.75 15.68 -17.06
C ALA A 281 14.15 15.59 -18.55
N ILE A 282 13.52 14.69 -19.31
CA ILE A 282 13.70 14.54 -20.76
C ILE A 282 12.51 15.16 -21.49
N GLY A 283 12.79 15.95 -22.53
CA GLY A 283 11.80 16.56 -23.41
C GLY A 283 12.14 16.32 -24.88
N GLY A 284 11.25 16.76 -25.78
CA GLY A 284 11.46 16.65 -27.23
C GLY A 284 11.00 15.33 -27.86
N THR A 285 10.31 14.47 -27.10
CA THR A 285 9.64 13.27 -27.61
C THR A 285 8.22 13.58 -28.10
N VAL A 286 7.67 12.73 -28.98
CA VAL A 286 6.30 12.92 -29.53
C VAL A 286 5.26 12.68 -28.45
N GLU A 287 5.40 11.58 -27.71
CA GLU A 287 4.61 11.29 -26.52
C GLU A 287 5.48 11.34 -25.26
N PRO A 288 4.88 11.53 -24.07
CA PRO A 288 5.63 11.50 -22.82
C PRO A 288 6.33 10.16 -22.60
N LEU A 289 7.55 10.19 -22.06
CA LEU A 289 8.27 9.00 -21.61
C LEU A 289 7.73 8.48 -20.27
N PHE A 290 7.66 7.16 -20.18
CA PHE A 290 7.36 6.41 -18.97
C PHE A 290 8.50 5.42 -18.70
N VAL A 291 8.88 5.25 -17.44
CA VAL A 291 9.82 4.18 -17.03
C VAL A 291 9.15 2.84 -17.29
N ILE A 292 9.77 1.98 -18.11
CA ILE A 292 9.28 0.63 -18.39
C ILE A 292 10.02 -0.42 -17.57
N ASP A 293 11.29 -0.17 -17.26
CA ASP A 293 12.09 -1.01 -16.38
C ASP A 293 13.27 -0.23 -15.79
N THR A 294 13.86 -0.78 -14.74
CA THR A 294 15.05 -0.27 -14.07
C THR A 294 16.03 -1.40 -13.85
N ASP A 295 17.31 -1.11 -14.11
CA ASP A 295 18.43 -1.97 -13.77
C ASP A 295 19.31 -1.23 -12.76
N VAL A 296 19.32 -1.71 -11.52
CA VAL A 296 20.11 -1.09 -10.43
C VAL A 296 21.56 -1.54 -10.43
N GLU A 297 21.89 -2.66 -11.05
CA GLU A 297 23.26 -3.19 -11.13
C GLU A 297 24.06 -2.38 -12.15
N GLU A 298 23.54 -2.31 -13.38
CA GLU A 298 24.12 -1.50 -14.46
C GLU A 298 23.77 0.00 -14.33
N ASN A 299 22.86 0.34 -13.42
CA ASN A 299 22.38 1.70 -13.16
C ASN A 299 21.80 2.34 -14.44
N VAL A 300 20.82 1.66 -15.04
CA VAL A 300 20.14 2.06 -16.27
C VAL A 300 18.64 2.20 -16.02
N ILE A 301 18.03 3.24 -16.61
CA ILE A 301 16.58 3.38 -16.67
C ILE A 301 16.12 3.16 -18.10
N TYR A 302 15.24 2.19 -18.30
CA TYR A 302 14.59 1.96 -19.58
C TYR A 302 13.27 2.72 -19.63
N THR A 303 13.02 3.43 -20.71
CA THR A 303 11.83 4.25 -20.93
C THR A 303 11.17 3.94 -22.25
N GLY A 304 9.87 4.19 -22.34
CA GLY A 304 9.09 4.04 -23.57
C GLY A 304 8.12 5.20 -23.73
N GLN A 305 7.86 5.59 -24.98
CA GLN A 305 6.91 6.65 -25.29
C GLN A 305 5.46 6.15 -25.15
N GLY A 306 4.63 6.94 -24.46
CA GLY A 306 3.20 6.69 -24.34
C GLY A 306 2.82 5.71 -23.23
N LYS A 307 1.60 5.89 -22.70
CA LYS A 307 1.07 5.07 -21.58
C LYS A 307 0.73 3.61 -21.97
N ASN A 308 0.65 3.34 -23.28
CA ASN A 308 0.32 2.05 -23.86
C ASN A 308 1.55 1.34 -24.43
N HIS A 309 2.76 1.81 -24.10
CA HIS A 309 3.99 1.17 -24.55
C HIS A 309 3.98 -0.32 -24.16
N PRO A 310 4.30 -1.26 -25.06
CA PRO A 310 4.21 -2.69 -24.79
C PRO A 310 5.08 -3.12 -23.59
N GLY A 311 6.24 -2.49 -23.39
CA GLY A 311 7.08 -2.71 -22.21
C GLY A 311 6.45 -2.34 -20.86
N LEU A 312 5.32 -1.62 -20.83
CA LEU A 312 4.55 -1.36 -19.61
C LEU A 312 3.50 -2.44 -19.34
N LEU A 313 3.09 -3.21 -20.34
CA LEU A 313 1.91 -4.05 -20.28
C LEU A 313 2.29 -5.50 -19.98
N LYS A 314 1.68 -6.06 -18.94
CA LYS A 314 1.82 -7.48 -18.59
C LYS A 314 0.45 -8.11 -18.34
N LYS A 315 0.34 -9.40 -18.69
CA LYS A 315 -0.88 -10.20 -18.45
C LYS A 315 -0.88 -10.89 -17.10
N ALA A 316 0.30 -11.20 -16.56
CA ALA A 316 0.42 -11.93 -15.30
C ALA A 316 1.51 -11.34 -14.40
N LEU A 317 1.42 -11.67 -13.11
CA LEU A 317 2.45 -11.45 -12.11
C LEU A 317 2.64 -12.69 -11.24
N PHE A 318 3.73 -12.73 -10.49
CA PHE A 318 4.08 -13.82 -9.59
C PHE A 318 4.21 -13.30 -8.15
N VAL A 319 3.84 -14.15 -7.19
CA VAL A 319 4.01 -13.95 -5.75
C VAL A 319 4.61 -15.24 -5.17
N SER A 320 5.75 -15.14 -4.50
CA SER A 320 6.37 -16.30 -3.85
C SER A 320 5.53 -16.79 -2.68
N ASN A 321 5.63 -18.09 -2.32
CA ASN A 321 4.86 -18.65 -1.20
C ASN A 321 5.06 -17.90 0.14
N GLU A 322 6.25 -17.35 0.37
CA GLU A 322 6.61 -16.61 1.59
C GLU A 322 5.90 -15.25 1.67
N GLU A 323 5.54 -14.69 0.51
CA GLU A 323 4.90 -13.37 0.39
C GLU A 323 3.37 -13.46 0.22
N ILE A 324 2.81 -14.66 0.13
CA ILE A 324 1.36 -14.88 0.07
C ILE A 324 0.75 -14.73 1.46
N HIS A 325 -0.27 -13.88 1.56
CA HIS A 325 -1.05 -13.68 2.77
C HIS A 325 -2.54 -13.90 2.50
N TRP A 326 -3.15 -14.84 3.22
CA TRP A 326 -4.59 -15.04 3.21
C TRP A 326 -5.20 -14.43 4.46
N ILE A 327 -6.15 -13.52 4.29
CA ILE A 327 -7.04 -13.11 5.39
C ILE A 327 -8.03 -14.24 5.64
N ARG A 328 -8.61 -14.78 4.57
CA ARG A 328 -9.49 -15.94 4.59
C ARG A 328 -8.68 -17.21 4.42
N GLU A 329 -8.04 -17.64 5.50
CA GLU A 329 -7.25 -18.88 5.54
C GLU A 329 -8.05 -20.11 5.09
N ASP A 330 -9.37 -20.10 5.29
CA ASP A 330 -10.28 -21.16 4.89
C ASP A 330 -10.59 -21.20 3.38
N LEU A 331 -10.12 -20.20 2.62
CA LEU A 331 -10.17 -20.11 1.16
C LEU A 331 -8.80 -20.30 0.52
N LYS A 332 -7.76 -20.60 1.31
CA LYS A 332 -6.41 -20.82 0.81
C LYS A 332 -6.41 -21.94 -0.22
N LEU A 333 -5.74 -21.68 -1.35
CA LEU A 333 -5.56 -22.66 -2.42
C LEU A 333 -4.48 -23.66 -2.07
N GLU A 334 -4.76 -24.92 -2.36
CA GLU A 334 -3.74 -25.97 -2.43
C GLU A 334 -3.00 -25.91 -3.77
N VAL A 335 -1.85 -26.60 -3.86
CA VAL A 335 -1.10 -26.71 -5.11
C VAL A 335 -1.99 -27.29 -6.22
N ASP A 336 -1.83 -26.75 -7.43
CA ASP A 336 -2.59 -27.05 -8.64
C ASP A 336 -4.07 -26.62 -8.61
N GLN A 337 -4.47 -25.81 -7.62
CA GLN A 337 -5.80 -25.19 -7.59
C GLN A 337 -5.80 -23.78 -8.18
N THR A 338 -6.98 -23.38 -8.66
CA THR A 338 -7.22 -22.06 -9.22
C THR A 338 -8.43 -21.38 -8.59
N MET A 339 -8.45 -20.05 -8.63
CA MET A 339 -9.59 -19.24 -8.17
C MET A 339 -9.77 -18.01 -9.04
N VAL A 340 -10.99 -17.78 -9.52
CA VAL A 340 -11.35 -16.53 -10.20
C VAL A 340 -11.67 -15.48 -9.15
N VAL A 341 -11.00 -14.34 -9.26
CA VAL A 341 -11.08 -13.23 -8.31
C VAL A 341 -11.16 -11.90 -9.03
N ASN A 342 -11.48 -10.86 -8.28
CA ASN A 342 -11.17 -9.49 -8.65
C ASN A 342 -9.86 -9.08 -7.97
N ALA A 343 -8.92 -8.46 -8.67
CA ALA A 343 -7.63 -8.06 -8.12
C ALA A 343 -7.27 -6.62 -8.49
N ARG A 344 -6.43 -5.99 -7.66
CA ARG A 344 -5.78 -4.70 -7.96
C ARG A 344 -4.34 -4.74 -7.49
N ILE A 345 -3.45 -4.05 -8.20
CA ILE A 345 -1.99 -4.01 -7.95
C ILE A 345 -1.50 -2.66 -7.44
N ARG A 346 -2.44 -1.72 -7.24
CA ARG A 346 -2.18 -0.40 -6.67
C ARG A 346 -3.45 0.21 -6.10
N TYR A 347 -3.27 1.08 -5.12
CA TYR A 347 -4.36 1.85 -4.53
C TYR A 347 -5.11 2.67 -5.60
N ARG A 348 -6.44 2.70 -5.51
CA ARG A 348 -7.39 3.36 -6.45
C ARG A 348 -7.42 2.83 -7.88
N GLN A 349 -6.69 1.77 -8.21
CA GLN A 349 -6.95 1.05 -9.45
C GLN A 349 -8.31 0.36 -9.34
N PRO A 350 -9.19 0.47 -10.36
CA PRO A 350 -10.40 -0.33 -10.43
C PRO A 350 -10.06 -1.81 -10.38
N LEU A 351 -10.87 -2.59 -9.67
CA LEU A 351 -10.74 -4.04 -9.64
C LEU A 351 -10.76 -4.63 -11.05
N GLN A 352 -9.83 -5.56 -11.31
CA GLN A 352 -9.66 -6.25 -12.58
C GLN A 352 -9.93 -7.74 -12.37
N LYS A 353 -10.60 -8.39 -13.31
CA LYS A 353 -10.78 -9.86 -13.22
C LYS A 353 -9.44 -10.55 -13.41
N ALA A 354 -9.15 -11.50 -12.53
CA ALA A 354 -7.95 -12.31 -12.59
C ALA A 354 -8.23 -13.75 -12.14
N THR A 355 -7.34 -14.67 -12.52
CA THR A 355 -7.31 -16.04 -12.01
C THR A 355 -6.03 -16.22 -11.21
N LEU A 356 -6.18 -16.71 -9.99
CA LEU A 356 -5.08 -17.17 -9.16
C LEU A 356 -4.75 -18.62 -9.56
N HIS A 357 -3.47 -18.92 -9.78
CA HIS A 357 -2.97 -20.28 -10.02
C HIS A 357 -1.91 -20.58 -8.97
N GLN A 358 -2.22 -21.46 -8.01
CA GLN A 358 -1.29 -21.86 -6.96
C GLN A 358 -0.42 -23.02 -7.46
N LEU A 359 0.88 -22.81 -7.57
CA LEU A 359 1.86 -23.85 -7.89
C LEU A 359 2.82 -24.10 -6.72
N GLU A 360 3.73 -25.06 -6.87
CA GLU A 360 4.66 -25.50 -5.82
C GLU A 360 5.50 -24.36 -5.21
N HIS A 361 5.93 -23.38 -6.01
CA HIS A 361 6.85 -22.32 -5.57
C HIS A 361 6.20 -20.95 -5.35
N GLY A 362 4.91 -20.82 -5.64
CA GLY A 362 4.21 -19.54 -5.53
C GLY A 362 2.91 -19.50 -6.32
N MET A 363 2.32 -18.32 -6.32
CA MET A 363 1.05 -18.04 -6.96
C MET A 363 1.26 -17.13 -8.16
N TYR A 364 0.70 -17.56 -9.29
CA TYR A 364 0.59 -16.74 -10.49
C TYR A 364 -0.77 -16.07 -10.50
N VAL A 365 -0.80 -14.77 -10.74
CA VAL A 365 -2.04 -13.99 -10.89
C VAL A 365 -2.15 -13.55 -12.33
N VAL A 366 -3.06 -14.19 -13.08
CA VAL A 366 -3.27 -13.95 -14.50
C VAL A 366 -4.49 -13.06 -14.68
N PHE A 367 -4.29 -11.84 -15.17
CA PHE A 367 -5.37 -10.90 -15.44
C PHE A 367 -6.06 -11.23 -16.76
N LYS A 368 -7.37 -10.99 -16.82
CA LYS A 368 -8.14 -11.09 -18.06
C LYS A 368 -7.65 -10.08 -19.11
N ASP A 369 -7.39 -8.85 -18.66
CA ASP A 369 -6.95 -7.73 -19.48
C ASP A 369 -5.52 -7.32 -19.08
N LEU A 370 -4.74 -6.78 -20.02
CA LEU A 370 -3.37 -6.33 -19.76
C LEU A 370 -3.31 -5.25 -18.67
N GLN A 371 -2.37 -5.41 -17.75
CA GLN A 371 -2.12 -4.46 -16.67
C GLN A 371 -0.86 -3.65 -16.95
N SER A 372 -0.99 -2.34 -16.79
CA SER A 372 0.11 -1.39 -17.00
C SER A 372 0.95 -1.22 -15.73
N ALA A 373 2.28 -1.29 -15.87
CA ALA A 373 3.27 -1.05 -14.82
C ALA A 373 3.03 -1.94 -13.58
N ILE A 374 3.08 -3.26 -13.79
CA ILE A 374 3.25 -4.21 -12.70
C ILE A 374 4.65 -4.00 -12.11
N THR A 375 4.72 -3.76 -10.80
CA THR A 375 5.94 -3.31 -10.12
C THR A 375 6.26 -4.24 -8.94
N GLU A 376 7.48 -4.78 -8.93
CA GLU A 376 8.01 -5.60 -7.86
C GLU A 376 8.10 -4.81 -6.54
N GLY A 377 7.79 -5.46 -5.42
CA GLY A 377 7.69 -4.83 -4.09
C GLY A 377 6.34 -4.15 -3.80
N GLN A 378 5.49 -3.92 -4.81
CA GLN A 378 4.09 -3.56 -4.56
C GLN A 378 3.26 -4.79 -4.21
N PHE A 379 2.02 -4.57 -3.77
CA PHE A 379 1.11 -5.63 -3.40
C PHE A 379 0.05 -5.86 -4.48
N VAL A 380 -0.20 -7.12 -4.81
CA VAL A 380 -1.47 -7.53 -5.41
C VAL A 380 -2.44 -7.85 -4.26
N ALA A 381 -3.66 -7.34 -4.32
CA ALA A 381 -4.73 -7.70 -3.40
C ALA A 381 -5.91 -8.26 -4.19
N TRP A 382 -6.47 -9.38 -3.73
CA TRP A 382 -7.56 -10.07 -4.39
C TRP A 382 -8.82 -10.18 -3.52
N TYR A 383 -9.96 -10.15 -4.21
CA TYR A 383 -11.27 -9.90 -3.67
C TYR A 383 -12.27 -10.90 -4.23
N LEU A 384 -13.20 -11.33 -3.38
CA LEU A 384 -14.44 -11.97 -3.76
C LEU A 384 -15.57 -10.99 -3.46
N ASP A 385 -16.23 -10.52 -4.50
CA ASP A 385 -17.18 -9.39 -4.44
C ASP A 385 -16.55 -8.15 -3.75
N ASP A 386 -17.04 -7.77 -2.57
CA ASP A 386 -16.53 -6.65 -1.76
C ASP A 386 -15.62 -7.08 -0.60
N GLU A 387 -15.33 -8.38 -0.45
CA GLU A 387 -14.43 -8.92 0.57
C GLU A 387 -13.00 -9.05 0.03
N LEU A 388 -12.04 -8.46 0.74
CA LEU A 388 -10.61 -8.69 0.53
C LEU A 388 -10.24 -10.01 1.23
N VAL A 389 -9.90 -11.02 0.45
CA VAL A 389 -9.66 -12.38 0.97
C VAL A 389 -8.17 -12.73 1.08
N GLY A 390 -7.30 -12.06 0.32
CA GLY A 390 -5.85 -12.20 0.42
C GLY A 390 -5.05 -11.19 -0.40
N SER A 391 -3.74 -11.27 -0.27
CA SER A 391 -2.78 -10.42 -0.97
C SER A 391 -1.38 -11.04 -1.01
N GLY A 392 -0.46 -10.42 -1.73
CA GLY A 392 0.95 -10.73 -1.58
C GLY A 392 1.86 -9.74 -2.30
N VAL A 393 3.16 -9.81 -1.98
CA VAL A 393 4.18 -8.94 -2.58
C VAL A 393 4.56 -9.46 -3.97
N ILE A 394 4.44 -8.59 -4.96
CA ILE A 394 4.78 -8.87 -6.35
C ILE A 394 6.29 -9.09 -6.43
N SER A 395 6.69 -10.23 -6.97
CA SER A 395 8.09 -10.68 -7.10
C SER A 395 8.57 -10.72 -8.55
#